data_AF-A0ABD6E5N2-F1
#
_entry.id   AF-A0ABD6E5N2-F1
#
_cell.length_a   1.000
_cell.length_b   1.000
_cell.length_c   1.000
_cell.angle_alpha   90.00
_cell.angle_beta   90.00
_cell.angle_gamma   90.00
#
_symmetry.space_group_name_H-M   'P 1'
#
loop_
_entity.id
_entity.type
_entity.pdbx_description
1 polymer ?
#
loop_
_entity_poly.entity_id
_entity_poly.type
_entity_poly.pdbx_seq_one_letter_code
_entity_poly.pdbx_strand_id
1 'polypeptide(L)'
;MVPSDICSTVGKVKTIVCEICGLIDTANNFQSQIDCVRKMPVQSNVMKTSREWQSKLIARIEIEYSSILDQTSSKASELKDIADKLTLYSVELVKTESTVSSSHQRDLGTLVTFLLKECQLLSKLGLDYTPRPSSSYSLSFDVKCAIDRLLSDFAVIGAG
;
A
#
# COMPACT_ATOMS: atom_id res chain seq x y z
N MET A 1 1.87 29.68 5.91
CA MET A 1 0.63 28.94 5.63
C MET A 1 1.00 27.51 5.34
N VAL A 2 0.51 26.55 6.14
CA VAL A 2 0.56 25.14 5.74
C VAL A 2 -0.47 24.98 4.62
N PRO A 3 -0.12 24.45 3.44
CA PRO A 3 -1.14 24.20 2.43
C PRO A 3 -2.15 23.22 3.01
N SER A 4 -3.44 23.56 3.02
CA SER A 4 -4.56 22.68 3.44
C SER A 4 -4.46 21.28 2.83
N ASP A 5 -3.81 21.21 1.67
CA ASP A 5 -3.57 20.02 0.89
C ASP A 5 -2.64 19.01 1.61
N ILE A 6 -1.70 19.45 2.45
CA ILE A 6 -0.75 18.58 3.16
C ILE A 6 -1.43 17.80 4.28
N CYS A 7 -2.29 18.45 5.08
CA CYS A 7 -3.05 17.76 6.13
C CYS A 7 -3.93 16.65 5.53
N SER A 8 -4.64 16.96 4.43
CA SER A 8 -5.44 15.97 3.71
C SER A 8 -4.59 14.83 3.13
N THR A 9 -3.36 15.15 2.69
CA THR A 9 -2.41 14.18 2.15
C THR A 9 -1.93 13.20 3.22
N VAL A 10 -1.60 13.67 4.42
CA VAL A 10 -1.25 12.82 5.56
C VAL A 10 -2.43 11.94 5.98
N GLY A 11 -3.65 12.51 6.01
CA GLY A 11 -4.87 11.78 6.37
C GLY A 11 -5.18 10.58 5.47
N LYS A 12 -4.80 10.64 4.19
CA LYS A 12 -5.02 9.56 3.21
C LYS A 12 -4.10 8.35 3.39
N VAL A 13 -2.93 8.52 4.04
CA VAL A 13 -1.91 7.46 4.15
C VAL A 13 -2.48 6.20 4.79
N LYS A 14 -3.20 6.33 5.92
CA LYS A 14 -3.76 5.18 6.64
C LYS A 14 -4.72 4.38 5.75
N THR A 15 -5.60 5.07 5.03
CA THR A 15 -6.58 4.45 4.14
C THR A 15 -5.90 3.71 2.98
N ILE A 16 -4.99 4.38 2.27
CA ILE A 16 -4.32 3.77 1.11
C ILE A 16 -3.47 2.56 1.51
N VAL A 17 -2.74 2.64 2.64
CA VAL A 17 -1.96 1.50 3.12
C VAL A 17 -2.86 0.33 3.52
N CYS A 18 -4.00 0.59 4.17
CA CYS A 18 -4.97 -0.46 4.47
C CYS A 18 -5.56 -1.10 3.20
N GLU A 19 -5.89 -0.30 2.19
CA GLU A 19 -6.37 -0.81 0.89
C GLU A 19 -5.32 -1.70 0.20
N ILE A 20 -4.06 -1.25 0.17
CA ILE A 20 -2.93 -2.03 -0.36
C ILE A 20 -2.79 -3.36 0.37
N CYS A 21 -2.83 -3.36 1.71
CA CYS A 21 -2.77 -4.61 2.49
C CYS A 21 -3.90 -5.57 2.13
N GLY A 22 -5.14 -5.07 1.98
CA GLY A 22 -6.30 -5.90 1.59
C GLY A 22 -6.16 -6.47 0.18
N LEU A 23 -5.65 -5.70 -0.77
CA LEU A 23 -5.37 -6.16 -2.12
C LEU A 23 -4.28 -7.25 -2.12
N ILE A 24 -3.22 -7.08 -1.32
CA ILE A 24 -2.15 -8.08 -1.17
C ILE A 24 -2.67 -9.38 -0.55
N ASP A 25 -3.54 -9.31 0.46
CA ASP A 25 -4.17 -10.50 1.04
C ASP A 25 -5.07 -11.21 0.01
N THR A 26 -5.78 -10.45 -0.82
CA THR A 26 -6.59 -11.00 -1.92
C THR A 26 -5.71 -11.68 -2.98
N ALA A 27 -4.59 -11.06 -3.36
CA ALA A 27 -3.63 -11.64 -4.29
C ALA A 27 -3.03 -12.96 -3.75
N ASN A 28 -2.61 -12.97 -2.48
CA ASN A 28 -2.13 -14.18 -1.80
C ASN A 28 -3.18 -15.29 -1.77
N ASN A 29 -4.45 -14.92 -1.56
CA ASN A 29 -5.55 -15.87 -1.56
C ASN A 29 -5.75 -16.51 -2.94
N PHE A 30 -5.77 -15.70 -4.02
CA PHE A 30 -5.85 -16.24 -5.38
C PHE A 30 -4.67 -17.14 -5.74
N GLN A 31 -3.44 -16.76 -5.36
CA GLN A 31 -2.27 -17.62 -5.56
C GLN A 31 -2.43 -18.97 -4.84
N SER A 32 -2.95 -18.95 -3.61
CA SER A 32 -3.23 -20.17 -2.84
C SER A 32 -4.32 -21.04 -3.49
N GLN A 33 -5.35 -20.41 -4.09
CA GLN A 33 -6.37 -21.12 -4.84
C GLN A 33 -5.79 -21.78 -6.11
N ILE A 34 -4.96 -21.07 -6.87
CA ILE A 34 -4.26 -21.63 -8.04
C ILE A 34 -3.42 -22.84 -7.63
N ASP A 35 -2.64 -22.74 -6.55
CA ASP A 35 -1.83 -23.84 -6.06
C ASP A 35 -2.67 -25.03 -5.58
N CYS A 36 -3.82 -24.78 -4.96
CA CYS A 36 -4.78 -25.80 -4.58
C CYS A 36 -5.32 -26.54 -5.81
N VAL A 37 -5.77 -25.80 -6.83
CA VAL A 37 -6.30 -26.36 -8.08
C VAL A 37 -5.22 -27.17 -8.80
N ARG A 38 -3.97 -26.70 -8.84
CA ARG A 38 -2.83 -27.43 -9.43
C ARG A 38 -2.53 -28.75 -8.72
N LYS A 39 -2.72 -28.81 -7.41
CA LYS A 39 -2.49 -30.00 -6.58
C LYS A 39 -3.68 -30.95 -6.50
N MET A 40 -4.84 -30.60 -7.07
CA MET A 40 -6.01 -31.48 -7.02
C MET A 40 -5.75 -32.79 -7.78
N PRO A 41 -6.05 -33.95 -7.18
CA PRO A 41 -5.77 -35.23 -7.81
C PRO A 41 -6.63 -35.45 -9.06
N VAL A 42 -5.99 -36.05 -10.08
CA VAL A 42 -6.57 -36.35 -11.39
C VAL A 42 -7.78 -37.31 -11.32
N GLN A 43 -7.94 -38.03 -10.20
CA GLN A 43 -9.05 -38.97 -9.97
C GLN A 43 -10.29 -38.33 -9.33
N SER A 44 -10.31 -37.01 -9.11
CA SER A 44 -11.49 -36.32 -8.59
C SER A 44 -12.70 -36.49 -9.52
N ASN A 45 -13.91 -36.54 -8.95
CA ASN A 45 -15.14 -36.69 -9.74
C ASN A 45 -15.32 -35.58 -10.81
N VAL A 46 -14.67 -34.42 -10.61
CA VAL A 46 -14.68 -33.28 -11.55
C VAL A 46 -13.91 -33.59 -12.85
N MET A 47 -12.79 -34.34 -12.78
CA MET A 47 -12.03 -34.77 -13.95
C MET A 47 -12.79 -35.78 -14.83
N LYS A 48 -13.72 -36.53 -14.25
CA LYS A 48 -14.58 -37.45 -15.02
C LYS A 48 -15.59 -36.70 -15.90
N THR A 49 -15.93 -35.46 -15.53
CA THR A 49 -16.94 -34.64 -16.23
C THR A 49 -16.36 -33.66 -17.27
N SER A 50 -15.08 -33.27 -17.15
CA SER A 50 -14.40 -32.44 -18.14
C SER A 50 -12.90 -32.67 -18.03
N ARG A 51 -12.15 -32.70 -19.14
CA ARG A 51 -10.68 -32.76 -19.10
C ARG A 51 -10.03 -31.38 -18.94
N GLU A 52 -10.79 -30.31 -19.18
CA GLU A 52 -10.29 -28.93 -19.27
C GLU A 52 -10.72 -28.05 -18.08
N TRP A 53 -11.48 -28.57 -17.12
CA TRP A 53 -11.98 -27.75 -16.01
C TRP A 53 -10.86 -27.08 -15.22
N GLN A 54 -9.74 -27.79 -15.03
CA GLN A 54 -8.61 -27.31 -14.22
C GLN A 54 -7.96 -26.09 -14.87
N SER A 55 -7.63 -26.18 -16.16
CA SER A 55 -7.06 -25.07 -16.93
C SER A 55 -8.05 -23.92 -17.07
N LYS A 56 -9.35 -24.20 -17.30
CA LYS A 56 -10.41 -23.17 -17.34
C LYS A 56 -10.59 -22.44 -16.01
N LEU A 57 -10.51 -23.15 -14.89
CA LEU A 57 -10.62 -22.57 -13.56
C LEU A 57 -9.39 -21.72 -13.22
N ILE A 58 -8.18 -22.26 -13.46
CA ILE A 58 -6.93 -21.51 -13.27
C ILE A 58 -6.95 -20.22 -14.09
N ALA A 59 -7.27 -20.29 -15.38
CA ALA A 59 -7.32 -19.11 -16.25
C ALA A 59 -8.31 -18.05 -15.74
N ARG A 60 -9.46 -18.44 -15.18
CA ARG A 60 -10.40 -17.50 -14.56
C ARG A 60 -9.83 -16.85 -13.32
N ILE A 61 -9.16 -17.62 -12.45
CA ILE A 61 -8.52 -17.08 -11.24
C ILE A 61 -7.37 -16.15 -11.62
N GLU A 62 -6.59 -16.48 -12.66
CA GLU A 62 -5.49 -15.65 -13.16
C GLU A 62 -5.97 -14.29 -13.71
N ILE A 63 -7.16 -14.22 -14.32
CA ILE A 63 -7.78 -12.96 -14.74
C ILE A 63 -8.09 -12.07 -13.54
N GLU A 64 -8.77 -12.62 -12.52
CA GLU A 64 -9.11 -11.87 -11.29
C GLU A 64 -7.85 -11.45 -10.53
N TYR A 65 -6.87 -12.36 -10.44
CA TYR A 65 -5.57 -12.09 -9.85
C TYR A 65 -4.85 -10.93 -10.54
N SER A 66 -4.84 -10.91 -11.87
CA SER A 66 -4.23 -9.82 -12.64
C SER A 66 -4.93 -8.49 -12.37
N SER A 67 -6.27 -8.48 -12.28
CA SER A 67 -7.03 -7.28 -11.92
C SER A 67 -6.67 -6.75 -10.53
N ILE A 68 -6.44 -7.63 -9.54
CA ILE A 68 -5.99 -7.23 -8.20
C ILE A 68 -4.58 -6.64 -8.24
N LEU A 69 -3.67 -7.18 -9.04
CA LEU A 69 -2.33 -6.62 -9.21
C LEU A 69 -2.36 -5.23 -9.86
N ASP A 70 -3.25 -5.01 -10.83
CA ASP A 70 -3.44 -3.71 -11.47
C ASP A 70 -3.98 -2.68 -10.46
N GLN A 71 -4.97 -3.06 -9.64
CA GLN A 71 -5.50 -2.23 -8.56
C GLN A 71 -4.41 -1.91 -7.52
N THR A 72 -3.58 -2.89 -7.16
CA THR A 72 -2.46 -2.70 -6.23
C THR A 72 -1.46 -1.70 -6.80
N SER A 73 -1.15 -1.80 -8.11
CA SER A 73 -0.24 -0.89 -8.81
C SER A 73 -0.79 0.54 -8.88
N SER A 74 -2.10 0.68 -9.08
CA SER A 74 -2.78 1.98 -9.04
C SER A 74 -2.65 2.61 -7.64
N LYS A 75 -2.91 1.84 -6.58
CA LYS A 75 -2.78 2.33 -5.20
C LYS A 75 -1.34 2.62 -4.79
N ALA A 76 -0.39 1.83 -5.26
CA ALA A 76 1.03 2.10 -5.07
C ALA A 76 1.45 3.42 -5.75
N SER A 77 0.87 3.75 -6.90
CA SER A 77 1.11 5.03 -7.58
C SER A 77 0.53 6.20 -6.77
N GLU A 78 -0.68 6.06 -6.23
CA GLU A 78 -1.26 7.06 -5.32
C GLU A 78 -0.37 7.27 -4.07
N LEU A 79 0.16 6.18 -3.49
CA LEU A 79 1.05 6.25 -2.33
C LEU A 79 2.37 6.97 -2.66
N LYS A 80 2.89 6.76 -3.87
CA LYS A 80 4.10 7.45 -4.37
C LYS A 80 3.86 8.95 -4.53
N ASP A 81 2.72 9.35 -5.09
CA ASP A 81 2.37 10.77 -5.21
C ASP A 81 2.28 11.44 -3.84
N ILE A 82 1.78 10.73 -2.82
CA ILE A 82 1.77 11.20 -1.44
C ILE A 82 3.19 11.34 -0.89
N ALA A 83 4.06 10.34 -1.11
CA ALA A 83 5.45 10.36 -0.69
C ALA A 83 6.20 11.56 -1.29
N ASP A 84 6.01 11.82 -2.58
CA ASP A 84 6.65 12.93 -3.31
C ASP A 84 6.18 14.29 -2.76
N LYS A 85 4.86 14.45 -2.53
CA LYS A 85 4.31 15.69 -1.93
C LYS A 85 4.84 15.95 -0.53
N LEU A 86 4.88 14.94 0.33
CA LEU A 86 5.38 15.08 1.70
C LEU A 86 6.90 15.33 1.73
N THR A 87 7.63 14.74 0.79
CA THR A 87 9.06 15.01 0.62
C THR A 87 9.31 16.46 0.22
N LEU A 88 8.56 16.97 -0.77
CA LEU A 88 8.65 18.38 -1.18
C LEU A 88 8.33 19.32 -0.02
N TYR A 89 7.25 19.04 0.71
CA TYR A 89 6.90 19.83 1.91
C TYR A 89 8.02 19.81 2.96
N SER A 90 8.62 18.65 3.23
CA SER A 90 9.76 18.55 4.16
C SER A 90 10.95 19.40 3.71
N VAL A 91 11.23 19.46 2.40
CA VAL A 91 12.31 20.29 1.84
C VAL A 91 11.99 21.77 1.96
N GLU A 92 10.73 22.17 1.73
CA GLU A 92 10.29 23.56 1.88
C GLU A 92 10.38 24.05 3.32
N LEU A 93 10.03 23.22 4.31
CA LEU A 93 10.16 23.56 5.72
C LEU A 93 11.60 23.90 6.11
N VAL A 94 12.58 23.15 5.58
CA VAL A 94 14.00 23.40 5.83
C VAL A 94 14.45 24.69 5.14
N LYS A 95 14.05 24.90 3.89
CA LYS A 95 14.44 26.08 3.09
C LYS A 95 13.88 27.40 3.63
N THR A 96 12.69 27.37 4.21
CA THR A 96 11.99 28.57 4.68
C THR A 96 12.34 28.96 6.11
N GLU A 97 13.31 28.27 6.74
CA GLU A 97 13.62 28.43 8.18
C GLU A 97 12.35 28.41 9.04
N SER A 98 11.39 27.57 8.65
CA SER A 98 10.07 27.55 9.24
C SER A 98 10.15 27.21 10.73
N THR A 99 9.46 27.99 11.57
CA THR A 99 9.38 27.82 13.03
C THR A 99 8.57 26.60 13.47
N VAL A 100 8.50 25.55 12.66
CA VAL A 100 7.82 24.31 13.03
C VAL A 100 8.65 23.57 14.09
N SER A 101 7.96 22.94 15.02
CA SER A 101 8.61 22.18 16.10
C SER A 101 9.51 21.07 15.55
N SER A 102 10.61 20.81 16.26
CA SER A 102 11.51 19.69 15.93
C SER A 102 10.81 18.33 15.98
N SER A 103 9.77 18.19 16.83
CA SER A 103 8.92 17.01 16.87
C SER A 103 8.14 16.81 15.59
N HIS A 104 7.57 17.87 15.01
CA HIS A 104 6.84 17.80 13.74
C HIS A 104 7.76 17.36 12.60
N GLN A 105 8.95 17.97 12.50
CA GLN A 105 9.94 17.61 11.48
C GLN A 105 10.37 16.15 11.58
N ARG A 106 10.56 15.64 12.80
CA ARG A 106 10.89 14.23 13.04
C ARG A 106 9.74 13.28 12.67
N ASP A 107 8.51 13.62 13.01
CA ASP A 107 7.34 12.80 12.66
C ASP A 107 7.12 12.78 11.14
N LEU A 108 7.29 13.93 10.46
CA LEU A 108 7.26 14.02 8.99
C LEU A 108 8.37 13.18 8.36
N GLY A 109 9.60 13.27 8.87
CA GLY A 109 10.73 12.47 8.40
C GLY A 109 10.51 10.97 8.58
N THR A 110 9.88 10.56 9.70
CA THR A 110 9.49 9.17 9.96
C THR A 110 8.49 8.67 8.92
N LEU A 111 7.46 9.48 8.65
CA LEU A 111 6.43 9.15 7.66
C LEU A 111 7.00 9.07 6.24
N VAL A 112 7.79 10.07 5.82
CA VAL A 112 8.43 10.09 4.48
C VAL A 112 9.35 8.89 4.28
N THR A 113 10.17 8.57 5.28
CA THR A 113 11.09 7.42 5.22
C THR A 113 10.33 6.11 5.04
N PHE A 114 9.22 5.94 5.79
CA PHE A 114 8.34 4.80 5.63
C PHE A 114 7.76 4.72 4.21
N LEU A 115 7.16 5.81 3.72
CA LEU A 115 6.50 5.85 2.42
C LEU A 115 7.46 5.53 1.26
N LEU A 116 8.67 6.09 1.28
CA LEU A 116 9.69 5.83 0.25
C LEU A 116 10.10 4.36 0.23
N LYS A 117 10.26 3.74 1.41
CA LYS A 117 10.58 2.32 1.54
C LYS A 117 9.46 1.45 0.97
N GLU A 118 8.20 1.76 1.32
CA GLU A 118 7.06 1.01 0.80
C GLU A 118 6.90 1.17 -0.71
N CYS A 119 7.08 2.36 -1.26
CA CYS A 119 7.05 2.58 -2.70
C CYS A 119 8.11 1.75 -3.44
N GLN A 120 9.30 1.59 -2.88
CA GLN A 120 10.35 0.72 -3.43
C GLN A 120 10.03 -0.77 -3.34
N LEU A 121 9.27 -1.19 -2.33
CA LEU A 121 8.82 -2.58 -2.20
C LEU A 121 7.67 -2.85 -3.19
N LEU A 122 6.74 -1.92 -3.31
CA LEU A 122 5.57 -2.03 -4.18
C LEU A 122 5.95 -1.94 -5.67
N SER A 123 6.95 -1.15 -6.05
CA SER A 123 7.43 -1.06 -7.44
C SER A 123 8.01 -2.37 -7.99
N LYS A 124 8.31 -3.33 -7.10
CA LYS A 124 8.76 -4.68 -7.47
C LYS A 124 7.60 -5.65 -7.69
N LEU A 125 6.37 -5.26 -7.34
CA LEU A 125 5.18 -6.07 -7.60
C LEU A 125 4.80 -5.92 -9.08
N GLY A 126 4.72 -7.03 -9.81
CA GLY A 126 4.31 -7.08 -11.22
C GLY A 126 5.33 -7.72 -12.18
N LEU A 127 6.62 -7.73 -11.84
CA LEU A 127 7.64 -8.43 -12.64
C LEU A 127 7.83 -9.90 -12.20
N ASP A 128 7.67 -10.16 -10.90
CA ASP A 128 7.69 -11.50 -10.29
C ASP A 128 7.02 -11.40 -8.91
N TYR A 129 5.68 -11.32 -8.87
CA TYR A 129 4.98 -11.29 -7.58
C TYR A 129 5.27 -12.60 -6.83
N THR A 130 6.02 -12.46 -5.73
CA THR A 130 6.16 -13.51 -4.73
C THR A 130 5.16 -13.23 -3.61
N PRO A 131 4.32 -14.22 -3.23
CA PRO A 131 3.42 -14.08 -2.10
C PRO A 131 4.17 -13.58 -0.87
N ARG A 132 3.66 -12.48 -0.30
CA ARG A 132 4.24 -11.84 0.89
C ARG A 132 3.12 -11.52 1.86
N PRO A 133 3.33 -11.70 3.16
CA PRO A 133 2.31 -11.37 4.14
C PRO A 133 2.01 -9.86 4.08
N SER A 134 0.73 -9.48 4.15
CA SER A 134 0.30 -8.08 4.13
C SER A 134 0.91 -7.26 5.28
N SER A 135 1.29 -7.93 6.38
CA SER A 135 2.02 -7.31 7.49
C SER A 135 3.34 -6.64 7.06
N SER A 136 3.94 -7.08 5.95
CA SER A 136 5.15 -6.47 5.39
C SER A 136 4.94 -5.04 4.89
N TYR A 137 3.69 -4.64 4.62
CA TYR A 137 3.31 -3.32 4.11
C TYR A 137 2.54 -2.49 5.14
N SER A 138 2.28 -3.07 6.31
CA SER A 138 1.47 -2.46 7.35
C SER A 138 2.19 -1.30 8.05
N LEU A 139 1.42 -0.29 8.45
CA LEU A 139 1.95 0.81 9.26
C LEU A 139 2.45 0.28 10.61
N SER A 140 3.72 0.55 10.94
CA SER A 140 4.25 0.30 12.28
C SER A 140 3.57 1.19 13.32
N PHE A 141 3.70 0.83 14.60
CA PHE A 141 3.19 1.64 15.70
C PHE A 141 3.73 3.07 15.65
N ASP A 142 5.03 3.23 15.41
CA ASP A 142 5.69 4.54 15.35
C ASP A 142 5.16 5.40 14.21
N VAL A 143 4.92 4.81 13.04
CA VAL A 143 4.36 5.52 11.88
C VAL A 143 2.92 5.93 12.14
N LYS A 144 2.10 5.07 12.76
CA LYS A 144 0.73 5.43 13.16
C LYS A 144 0.72 6.61 14.11
N CYS A 145 1.56 6.58 15.14
CA CYS A 145 1.70 7.67 16.10
C CYS A 145 2.19 8.96 15.44
N ALA A 146 3.15 8.88 14.53
CA ALA A 146 3.65 10.03 13.78
C ALA A 146 2.53 10.67 12.94
N ILE A 147 1.72 9.87 12.24
CA ILE A 147 0.55 10.37 11.49
C ILE A 147 -0.42 11.11 12.42
N ASP A 148 -0.77 10.51 13.56
CA ASP A 148 -1.75 11.11 14.48
C ASP A 148 -1.24 12.43 15.09
N ARG A 149 0.06 12.52 15.41
CA ARG A 149 0.70 13.75 15.88
C ARG A 149 0.75 14.81 14.78
N LEU A 150 1.13 14.46 13.55
CA LEU A 150 1.13 15.39 12.41
C LEU A 150 -0.27 15.97 12.16
N LEU A 151 -1.30 15.12 12.16
CA LEU A 151 -2.68 15.57 11.97
C LEU A 151 -3.13 16.51 13.09
N SER A 152 -2.73 16.22 14.34
CA SER A 152 -3.01 17.09 15.49
C SER A 152 -2.30 18.45 15.35
N ASP A 153 -1.03 18.45 14.96
CA ASP A 153 -0.26 19.68 14.73
C ASP A 153 -0.91 20.56 13.64
N PHE A 154 -1.36 19.95 12.54
CA PHE A 154 -2.03 20.70 11.47
C PHE A 154 -3.37 21.29 11.90
N ALA A 155 -4.12 20.61 12.77
CA ALA A 155 -5.38 21.14 13.32
C ALA A 155 -5.15 22.39 14.19
N VAL A 156 -4.04 22.43 14.93
CA VAL A 156 -3.66 23.60 15.75
C VAL A 156 -3.19 24.75 14.87
N ILE A 157 -2.38 24.48 13.84
CA ILE A 157 -1.83 25.51 12.95
C ILE A 157 -2.91 26.13 12.04
N GLY A 158 -3.97 25.38 11.69
CA GLY A 158 -5.08 25.89 10.88
C GLY A 158 -6.12 26.72 11.64
N ALA A 159 -6.06 26.75 12.98
CA ALA A 159 -7.01 27.45 13.83
C ALA A 159 -6.53 28.85 14.31
N GLY A 160 -5.30 29.23 13.97
CA GLY A 160 -4.69 30.54 14.28
C GLY A 160 -4.42 31.36 13.03
#